data_AF-A0A5C7QT19-F1
#
_entry.id   AF-A0A5C7QT19-F1
#
_cell.length_a   1.000
_cell.length_b   1.000
_cell.length_c   1.000
_cell.angle_alpha   90.00
_cell.angle_beta   90.00
_cell.angle_gamma   90.00
#
_symmetry.space_group_name_H-M   'P 1'
#
loop_
_entity.id
_entity.type
_entity.pdbx_description
1 polymer ?
#
loop_
_entity_poly.entity_id
_entity_poly.type
_entity_poly.pdbx_seq_one_letter_code
_entity_poly.pdbx_strand_id
1 'polypeptide(L)'
;MSALLDARFADAYHDLAATRLASWLDSLPQQVQAAVYEAAHGKRELWLNTLAQLPNLVASSVDFTQAAVRIGQAKDLHAEQASA
;
A
#
# COMPACT_ATOMS: atom_id res chain seq x y z
N MET A 1 12.34 8.18 7.96
CA MET A 1 10.88 7.98 7.82
C MET A 1 10.54 8.00 6.34
N SER A 2 9.59 7.18 5.90
CA SER A 2 9.23 7.03 4.48
C SER A 2 7.90 7.73 4.23
N ALA A 3 7.92 8.83 3.46
CA ALA A 3 6.73 9.63 3.18
C ALA A 3 5.58 8.81 2.57
N LEU A 4 5.91 7.77 1.80
CA LEU A 4 4.92 6.82 1.26
C LEU A 4 4.20 6.06 2.37
N LEU A 5 4.95 5.50 3.33
CA LEU A 5 4.37 4.74 4.44
C LEU A 5 3.62 5.65 5.41
N ASP A 6 4.16 6.84 5.68
CA ASP A 6 3.55 7.83 6.58
C ASP A 6 2.13 8.18 6.08
N ALA A 7 1.97 8.48 4.79
CA ALA A 7 0.67 8.78 4.20
C ALA A 7 -0.30 7.58 4.27
N ARG A 8 0.18 6.36 3.96
CA ARG A 8 -0.68 5.17 3.92
C ARG A 8 -1.16 4.74 5.30
N PHE A 9 -0.32 4.86 6.33
CA PHE A 9 -0.76 4.60 7.70
C PHE A 9 -1.70 5.69 8.22
N ALA A 10 -1.50 6.97 7.85
CA ALA A 10 -2.44 8.03 8.20
C ALA A 10 -3.84 7.78 7.61
N ASP A 11 -3.93 7.37 6.33
CA ASP A 11 -5.20 6.99 5.69
C ASP A 11 -5.86 5.82 6.44
N ALA A 12 -5.09 4.77 6.74
CA ALA A 12 -5.62 3.60 7.45
C ALA A 12 -6.12 3.96 8.87
N TYR A 13 -5.42 4.83 9.59
CA TYR A 13 -5.87 5.29 10.92
C TYR A 13 -7.15 6.13 10.83
N HIS A 14 -7.25 6.97 9.79
CA HIS A 14 -8.46 7.73 9.51
C HIS A 14 -9.66 6.82 9.25
N ASP A 15 -9.50 5.82 8.39
CA ASP A 15 -10.56 4.87 8.05
C ASP A 15 -10.99 4.05 9.27
N LEU A 16 -10.04 3.59 10.10
CA LEU A 16 -10.33 2.81 11.30
C LEU A 16 -11.12 3.62 12.35
N ALA A 17 -10.86 4.92 12.47
CA ALA A 17 -11.51 5.79 13.45
C ALA A 17 -13.04 5.83 13.27
N ALA A 18 -13.54 5.64 12.05
CA ALA A 18 -14.97 5.62 11.74
C ALA A 18 -15.65 4.26 11.99
N THR A 19 -14.94 3.28 12.54
CA THR A 19 -15.43 1.90 12.69
C THR A 19 -15.42 1.41 14.13
N ARG A 20 -15.98 0.22 14.36
CA ARG A 20 -15.87 -0.50 15.64
C ARG A 20 -14.44 -0.83 16.08
N LEU A 21 -13.45 -0.65 15.19
CA LEU A 21 -12.03 -0.90 15.46
C LEU A 21 -11.29 0.33 15.99
N ALA A 22 -11.97 1.46 16.20
CA ALA A 22 -11.34 2.72 16.61
C ALA A 22 -10.48 2.58 17.89
N SER A 23 -10.85 1.73 18.84
CA SER A 23 -10.05 1.47 20.06
C SER A 23 -8.67 0.89 19.78
N TRP A 24 -8.45 0.28 18.62
CA TRP A 24 -7.13 -0.22 18.25
C TRP A 24 -6.12 0.91 18.02
N LEU A 25 -6.60 2.13 17.72
CA LEU A 25 -5.75 3.32 17.53
C LEU A 25 -5.01 3.73 18.81
N ASP A 26 -5.40 3.22 19.99
CA ASP A 26 -4.69 3.45 21.25
C ASP A 26 -3.29 2.80 21.27
N SER A 27 -3.07 1.77 20.45
CA SER A 27 -1.82 0.98 20.45
C SER A 27 -1.22 0.71 19.07
N LEU A 28 -2.05 0.73 18.02
CA LEU A 28 -1.60 0.43 16.66
C LEU A 28 -0.49 1.38 16.16
N PRO A 29 -0.56 2.72 16.35
CA PRO A 29 0.51 3.61 15.88
C PRO A 29 1.87 3.29 16.50
N GLN A 30 1.92 2.98 17.79
CA GLN A 30 3.15 2.61 18.50
C GLN A 30 3.69 1.26 18.01
N GLN A 31 2.79 0.30 17.73
CA GLN A 31 3.16 -1.00 17.16
C GLN A 31 3.75 -0.85 15.75
N VAL A 32 3.15 0.00 14.91
CA VAL A 32 3.68 0.31 13.57
C VAL A 32 5.04 0.99 13.67
N GLN A 33 5.21 1.94 14.59
CA GLN A 33 6.50 2.59 14.85
C GLN A 33 7.60 1.57 15.15
N ALA A 34 7.36 0.68 16.12
CA ALA A 34 8.33 -0.33 16.50
C ALA A 34 8.61 -1.35 15.38
N ALA A 35 7.57 -1.89 14.75
CA ALA A 35 7.70 -3.01 13.81
C ALA A 35 8.10 -2.59 12.39
N VAL A 36 7.66 -1.42 11.93
CA VAL A 36 7.86 -0.99 10.53
C VAL A 36 9.00 0.00 10.41
N TYR A 37 9.08 0.97 11.32
CA TYR A 37 10.06 2.06 11.22
C TYR A 37 11.38 1.71 11.90
N GLU A 38 11.34 1.18 13.12
CA GLU A 38 12.52 0.88 13.94
C GLU A 38 13.15 -0.47 13.62
N ALA A 39 12.36 -1.51 13.34
CA ALA A 39 12.84 -2.83 12.91
C ALA A 39 13.14 -2.90 11.39
N ALA A 40 13.84 -1.87 10.88
CA ALA A 40 14.26 -1.79 9.49
C ALA A 40 15.29 -2.87 9.13
N HIS A 41 14.89 -3.92 8.41
CA HIS A 41 15.82 -4.97 7.98
C HIS A 41 16.06 -5.00 6.47
N GLY A 42 17.28 -5.39 6.09
CA GLY A 42 17.62 -5.76 4.72
C GLY A 42 17.53 -4.63 3.71
N LYS A 43 16.90 -4.91 2.56
CA LYS A 43 16.83 -4.02 1.40
C LYS A 43 15.58 -3.12 1.40
N ARG A 44 15.10 -2.72 2.58
CA ARG A 44 13.86 -1.94 2.74
C ARG A 44 13.83 -0.70 1.86
N GLU A 45 14.89 0.10 1.87
CA GLU A 45 14.95 1.33 1.07
C GLU A 45 14.91 1.05 -0.43
N LEU A 46 15.62 0.00 -0.89
CA LEU A 46 15.55 -0.44 -2.28
C LEU A 46 14.11 -0.78 -2.67
N TRP A 47 13.40 -1.56 -1.86
CA TRP A 47 12.02 -1.95 -2.17
C TRP A 47 11.04 -0.78 -2.12
N LEU A 48 11.19 0.14 -1.15
CA LEU A 48 10.38 1.36 -1.10
C LEU A 48 10.61 2.25 -2.32
N ASN A 49 11.87 2.36 -2.77
CA ASN A 49 12.21 3.09 -3.99
C ASN A 49 11.60 2.40 -5.23
N THR A 50 11.63 1.07 -5.31
CA THR A 50 10.95 0.31 -6.38
C THR A 50 9.45 0.57 -6.37
N LEU A 51 8.80 0.54 -5.21
CA LEU A 51 7.37 0.83 -5.09
C LEU A 51 7.02 2.26 -5.52
N ALA A 52 7.87 3.23 -5.20
CA ALA A 52 7.68 4.63 -5.59
C ALA A 52 7.81 4.86 -7.11
N GLN A 53 8.43 3.93 -7.84
CA GLN A 53 8.56 3.99 -9.31
C GLN A 53 7.39 3.36 -10.05
N LEU A 54 6.50 2.62 -9.36
CA LEU A 54 5.33 2.04 -10.02
C LEU A 54 4.41 3.14 -10.54
N PRO A 55 3.88 3.00 -11.78
CA PRO A 55 2.96 3.98 -12.33
C PRO A 55 1.66 4.01 -11.52
N ASN A 56 1.14 5.21 -11.29
CA ASN A 56 -0.15 5.38 -10.65
C ASN A 56 -1.27 5.09 -11.67
N LEU A 57 -1.77 3.85 -11.67
CA LEU A 57 -2.77 3.37 -12.62
C LEU A 57 -4.10 3.15 -11.92
N VAL A 58 -5.19 3.45 -12.64
CA VAL A 58 -6.54 3.11 -12.21
C VAL A 58 -7.03 1.96 -13.07
N ALA A 59 -7.24 0.81 -12.43
CA ALA A 59 -7.80 -0.36 -13.10
C ALA A 59 -9.24 -0.10 -13.56
N SER A 60 -9.56 -0.43 -14.81
CA SER A 60 -10.94 -0.32 -15.31
C SER A 60 -11.85 -1.45 -14.81
N SER A 61 -11.28 -2.53 -14.27
CA SER A 61 -12.02 -3.68 -13.77
C SER A 61 -11.21 -4.45 -12.74
N VAL A 62 -11.83 -4.89 -11.66
CA VAL A 62 -11.23 -5.76 -10.63
C VAL A 62 -12.10 -6.99 -10.41
N ASP A 63 -11.48 -8.15 -10.23
CA ASP A 63 -12.17 -9.40 -9.89
C ASP A 63 -11.43 -10.12 -8.77
N PHE A 64 -12.16 -10.29 -7.66
CA PHE A 64 -11.74 -11.01 -6.46
C PHE A 64 -12.65 -12.21 -6.16
N THR A 65 -13.54 -12.58 -7.09
CA THR A 65 -14.59 -13.61 -6.88
C THR A 65 -14.19 -14.99 -7.38
N GLN A 66 -13.08 -15.06 -8.11
CA GLN A 66 -12.56 -16.29 -8.70
C GLN A 66 -11.37 -16.83 -7.89
N ALA A 67 -10.85 -17.99 -8.29
CA ALA A 67 -9.64 -18.58 -7.71
C ALA A 67 -8.34 -17.80 -8.05
N ALA A 68 -8.45 -16.57 -8.59
CA ALA A 68 -7.35 -15.68 -8.93
C ALA A 68 -7.74 -14.23 -8.69
N VAL A 69 -6.75 -13.39 -8.35
CA VAL A 69 -6.90 -11.94 -8.30
C VAL A 69 -6.60 -11.37 -9.69
N ARG A 70 -7.58 -10.72 -10.31
CA ARG A 70 -7.38 -10.01 -11.58
C ARG A 70 -7.61 -8.51 -11.37
N ILE A 71 -6.60 -7.71 -11.73
CA ILE A 71 -6.65 -6.25 -11.70
C ILE A 71 -6.44 -5.71 -13.11
N GLY A 72 -7.37 -4.88 -13.55
CA GLY A 72 -7.32 -4.18 -14.83
C GLY A 72 -7.61 -5.04 -16.06
N GLN A 73 -7.41 -4.42 -17.21
CA GLN A 73 -7.49 -4.99 -18.55
C GLN A 73 -6.28 -4.55 -19.35
N ALA A 74 -5.95 -5.25 -20.44
CA ALA A 74 -4.77 -4.92 -21.26
C ALA A 74 -4.77 -3.46 -21.78
N LYS A 75 -5.96 -2.89 -22.01
CA LYS A 75 -6.15 -1.50 -22.47
C LYS A 75 -5.93 -0.42 -21.39
N ASP A 76 -5.75 -0.82 -20.12
CA ASP A 76 -5.47 0.11 -19.03
C ASP A 76 -4.01 0.61 -19.05
N LEU A 77 -3.18 0.03 -19.93
CA LEU A 77 -1.76 0.32 -20.09
C LEU A 77 -1.42 0.68 -21.53
N HIS A 78 -0.54 1.66 -21.71
CA HIS A 78 0.18 1.86 -22.96
C HIS A 78 1.36 0.87 -23.07
N ALA A 79 1.82 0.60 -24.29
CA ALA A 79 2.88 -0.38 -24.56
C ALA A 79 4.18 -0.12 -23.76
N GLU A 80 4.56 1.15 -23.60
CA GLU A 80 5.73 1.56 -22.80
C GLU A 80 5.56 1.29 -21.31
N GLN A 81 4.33 1.37 -20.79
CA GLN A 81 4.02 1.10 -19.38
C GLN A 81 3.92 -0.41 -19.09
N ALA A 82 3.70 -1.23 -20.12
CA ALA A 82 3.58 -2.68 -20.01
C ALA A 82 4.93 -3.42 -20.12
N SER A 83 6.01 -2.77 -20.56
CA SER A 83 7.32 -3.40 -20.79
C SER A 83 8.36 -3.17 -19.68
N ALA A 84 7.93 -2.75 -18.48
CA ALA A 84 8.79 -2.45 -17.34
C ALA A 84 9.29 -3.72 -16.62
#